data_AF-A0A961KLZ5-F1
#
_entry.id   AF-A0A961KLZ5-F1
#
_cell.length_a   1.000
_cell.length_b   1.000
_cell.length_c   1.000
_cell.angle_alpha   90.00
_cell.angle_beta   90.00
_cell.angle_gamma   90.00
#
_symmetry.space_group_name_H-M   'P 1'
#
loop_
_entity.id
_entity.type
_entity.pdbx_description
1 polymer ?
#
loop_
_entity_poly.entity_id
_entity_poly.type
_entity_poly.pdbx_seq_one_letter_code
_entity_poly.pdbx_strand_id
1 'polypeptide(L)'
;MIRRRRAMRISRGGTLALIASLMIGSALVRFGIAAAPAIAREVGASQADPPAPAPPADGSETLSAARAAPAEAELDRLLAAFQQRERALRVREVEIEDRMKALSIADAALTRKLTALTEAEERLKATLALADGAAEGDLGRLTEMYEQMKPKESAALFEQMQPEFAAGFLARMRPEAAAGILAGMTPQAAYAISVVLAGRNANVPRE
;
A
#
# COMPACT_ATOMS: atom_id res chain seq x y z
N MET A 1 -58.07 -11.51 9.99
CA MET A 1 -57.49 -10.65 8.94
C MET A 1 -56.03 -10.35 9.29
N ILE A 2 -55.06 -10.95 8.60
CA ILE A 2 -53.63 -10.79 8.88
C ILE A 2 -53.02 -9.87 7.81
N ARG A 3 -52.56 -8.67 8.19
CA ARG A 3 -51.92 -7.69 7.29
C ARG A 3 -50.48 -8.14 6.98
N ARG A 4 -50.21 -8.55 5.74
CA ARG A 4 -48.85 -8.80 5.22
C ARG A 4 -48.13 -7.47 5.00
N ARG A 5 -47.02 -7.24 5.72
CA ARG A 5 -46.08 -6.13 5.44
C ARG A 5 -45.22 -6.49 4.22
N ARG A 6 -45.22 -5.65 3.18
CA ARG A 6 -44.32 -5.78 2.01
C ARG A 6 -42.95 -5.23 2.39
N ALA A 7 -41.91 -6.06 2.29
CA ALA A 7 -40.52 -5.63 2.42
C ALA A 7 -40.09 -4.89 1.15
N MET A 8 -39.58 -3.67 1.31
CA MET A 8 -39.08 -2.82 0.23
C MET A 8 -37.66 -3.27 -0.12
N ARG A 9 -37.48 -3.85 -1.31
CA ARG A 9 -36.17 -4.25 -1.85
C ARG A 9 -35.42 -2.98 -2.29
N ILE A 10 -34.37 -2.62 -1.56
CA ILE A 10 -33.45 -1.53 -1.92
C ILE A 10 -32.56 -2.02 -3.07
N SER A 11 -32.67 -1.39 -4.23
CA SER A 11 -31.91 -1.72 -5.44
C SER A 11 -30.43 -1.30 -5.29
N ARG A 12 -29.54 -2.28 -5.20
CA ARG A 12 -28.07 -2.15 -5.11
C ARG A 12 -27.38 -1.64 -6.41
N GLY A 13 -28.13 -1.08 -7.37
CA GLY A 13 -27.62 -0.65 -8.68
C GLY A 13 -27.19 0.81 -8.79
N GLY A 14 -27.55 1.67 -7.83
CA GLY A 14 -27.34 3.12 -7.95
C GLY A 14 -25.89 3.56 -7.74
N THR A 15 -25.17 2.93 -6.81
CA THR A 15 -23.77 3.31 -6.51
C THR A 15 -22.81 2.89 -7.62
N LEU A 16 -23.05 1.73 -8.23
CA LEU A 16 -22.22 1.23 -9.34
C LEU A 16 -22.34 2.13 -10.58
N ALA A 17 -23.56 2.58 -10.91
CA ALA A 17 -23.79 3.51 -12.02
C ALA A 17 -23.13 4.88 -11.77
N LEU A 18 -23.11 5.34 -10.52
CA LEU A 18 -22.50 6.61 -10.14
C LEU A 18 -20.97 6.54 -10.27
N ILE A 19 -20.34 5.45 -9.83
CA ILE A 19 -18.90 5.22 -9.99
C ILE A 19 -18.51 5.10 -11.47
N ALA A 20 -19.31 4.37 -12.27
CA ALA A 20 -19.06 4.24 -13.71
C ALA A 20 -19.11 5.61 -14.43
N SER A 21 -20.09 6.46 -14.09
CA SER A 21 -20.19 7.81 -14.66
C SER A 21 -18.99 8.69 -14.30
N LEU A 22 -18.48 8.59 -13.07
CA LEU A 22 -17.33 9.35 -12.60
C LEU A 22 -16.03 8.91 -13.32
N MET A 23 -15.88 7.61 -13.57
CA MET A 23 -14.72 7.07 -14.30
C MET A 23 -14.71 7.48 -15.78
N ILE A 24 -15.88 7.45 -16.44
CA ILE A 24 -16.00 7.91 -17.84
C ILE A 24 -15.73 9.42 -17.94
N GLY A 25 -16.24 10.22 -16.99
CA GLY A 25 -15.94 11.65 -16.91
C GLY A 25 -14.44 11.93 -16.73
N SER A 26 -13.77 11.18 -15.85
CA SER A 26 -12.31 11.31 -15.65
C SER A 26 -11.51 10.89 -16.88
N ALA A 27 -11.98 9.92 -17.67
CA ALA A 27 -11.30 9.50 -18.90
C ALA A 27 -11.35 10.58 -19.98
N LEU A 28 -12.51 11.23 -20.17
CA LEU A 28 -12.69 12.34 -21.12
C LEU A 28 -11.80 13.54 -20.80
N VAL A 29 -11.69 13.91 -19.51
CA VAL A 29 -10.82 15.02 -19.07
C VAL A 29 -9.34 14.72 -19.33
N ARG A 30 -8.90 13.48 -19.09
CA ARG A 30 -7.51 13.08 -19.35
C ARG A 30 -7.18 13.03 -20.84
N PHE A 31 -8.10 12.55 -21.67
CA PHE A 31 -7.89 12.47 -23.12
C PHE A 31 -7.90 13.86 -23.80
N GLY A 32 -8.74 14.78 -23.32
CA GLY A 32 -8.81 16.15 -23.87
C GLY A 32 -7.59 17.03 -23.55
N ILE A 33 -6.94 16.84 -22.40
CA ILE A 33 -5.83 17.70 -21.95
C ILE A 33 -4.45 17.13 -22.37
N ALA A 34 -4.32 15.81 -22.55
CA ALA A 34 -3.04 15.17 -22.86
C ALA A 34 -2.74 14.97 -24.36
N ALA A 35 -3.76 14.99 -25.24
CA ALA A 35 -3.57 14.74 -26.69
C ALA A 35 -3.35 16.01 -27.53
N ALA A 36 -3.70 17.19 -27.01
CA ALA A 36 -3.60 18.46 -27.75
C ALA A 36 -2.16 18.87 -28.15
N PRO A 37 -1.10 18.69 -27.32
CA PRO A 37 0.25 19.13 -27.72
C PRO A 37 1.00 18.11 -28.59
N ALA A 38 0.50 16.88 -28.78
CA ALA A 38 1.19 15.84 -29.54
C ALA A 38 0.98 15.96 -31.06
N ILE A 39 -0.19 16.43 -31.52
CA ILE A 39 -0.53 16.55 -32.95
C ILE A 39 0.10 17.82 -33.58
N ALA A 40 0.38 18.85 -32.78
CA ALA A 40 0.96 20.11 -33.26
C ALA A 40 2.44 20.00 -33.69
N ARG A 41 3.14 18.91 -33.32
CA ARG A 41 4.58 18.74 -33.63
C ARG A 41 4.86 17.94 -34.90
N GLU A 42 3.87 17.25 -35.46
CA GLU A 42 4.05 16.39 -36.63
C GLU A 42 3.81 17.12 -37.97
N VAL A 43 3.10 18.25 -37.96
CA VAL A 43 2.79 19.03 -39.18
C VAL A 43 3.91 20.02 -39.58
N GLY A 44 4.90 20.24 -38.72
CA GLY A 44 5.99 21.21 -38.96
C GLY A 44 7.26 20.67 -39.62
N ALA A 45 7.36 19.36 -39.86
CA ALA A 45 8.60 18.70 -40.28
C ALA A 45 8.55 18.16 -41.72
N SER A 46 7.84 18.83 -42.63
CA SER A 46 7.83 18.45 -44.05
C SER A 46 7.68 19.69 -44.94
N GLN A 47 8.78 20.39 -45.17
CA GLN A 47 8.97 21.14 -46.40
C GLN A 47 10.45 21.13 -46.76
N ALA A 48 10.72 20.38 -47.82
CA ALA A 48 11.99 20.26 -48.50
C ALA A 48 12.13 21.39 -49.53
N ASP A 49 13.30 22.02 -49.59
CA ASP A 49 13.67 22.97 -50.65
C ASP A 49 14.25 22.23 -51.87
N PRO A 50 13.92 22.64 -53.12
CA PRO A 50 14.50 22.07 -54.33
C PRO A 50 15.82 22.79 -54.75
N PRO A 51 16.70 22.15 -55.55
CA PRO A 51 17.95 22.75 -56.01
C PRO A 51 17.87 23.28 -57.46
N ALA A 52 18.52 24.42 -57.75
CA ALA A 52 19.15 24.81 -59.04
C ALA A 52 19.67 26.28 -58.99
N PRO A 53 20.48 26.78 -59.96
CA PRO A 53 21.85 26.40 -60.35
C PRO A 53 22.83 27.62 -60.37
N ALA A 54 24.14 27.39 -60.53
CA ALA A 54 25.19 28.40 -60.86
C ALA A 54 25.33 28.57 -62.41
N PRO A 55 26.13 29.48 -63.05
CA PRO A 55 27.32 30.28 -62.60
C PRO A 55 27.37 31.72 -63.27
N PRO A 56 28.50 32.44 -63.56
CA PRO A 56 29.92 32.35 -63.15
C PRO A 56 30.54 33.68 -62.60
N ALA A 57 31.86 33.61 -62.41
CA ALA A 57 32.78 34.50 -61.69
C ALA A 57 33.06 35.89 -62.30
N ASP A 58 33.54 36.81 -61.45
CA ASP A 58 34.75 37.59 -61.74
C ASP A 58 35.33 38.30 -60.50
N GLY A 59 36.65 38.37 -60.44
CA GLY A 59 37.37 39.53 -59.88
C GLY A 59 37.79 39.52 -58.41
N SER A 60 38.91 38.87 -58.12
CA SER A 60 40.02 39.29 -57.24
C SER A 60 39.78 40.30 -56.09
N GLU A 61 40.03 39.77 -54.88
CA GLU A 61 40.81 40.39 -53.80
C GLU A 61 40.60 41.87 -53.47
N THR A 62 39.86 42.10 -52.38
CA THR A 62 40.23 43.12 -51.40
C THR A 62 40.07 42.53 -50.01
N LEU A 63 41.13 41.86 -49.55
CA LEU A 63 41.31 41.52 -48.16
C LEU A 63 41.44 42.82 -47.35
N SER A 64 40.82 42.82 -46.17
CA SER A 64 41.03 43.81 -45.09
C SER A 64 40.09 45.03 -45.04
N ALA A 65 38.78 44.78 -44.90
CA ALA A 65 37.89 45.68 -44.15
C ALA A 65 36.65 45.01 -43.50
N ALA A 66 36.47 43.70 -43.63
CA ALA A 66 35.22 43.02 -43.21
C ALA A 66 35.33 42.14 -41.94
N ARG A 67 36.47 42.12 -41.23
CA ARG A 67 36.67 41.19 -40.10
C ARG A 67 36.23 41.73 -38.74
N ALA A 68 35.83 43.01 -38.63
CA ALA A 68 35.46 43.62 -37.34
C ALA A 68 33.94 43.59 -37.05
N ALA A 69 33.09 43.57 -38.08
CA ALA A 69 31.63 43.52 -37.91
C ALA A 69 31.01 42.15 -37.51
N PRO A 70 31.59 40.97 -37.83
CA PRO A 70 30.96 39.69 -37.47
C PRO A 70 31.20 39.27 -36.00
N ALA A 71 32.21 39.84 -35.33
CA ALA A 71 32.58 39.45 -33.97
C ALA A 71 31.60 39.97 -32.90
N GLU A 72 31.06 41.18 -33.06
CA GLU A 72 30.03 41.73 -32.16
C GLU A 72 28.70 40.98 -32.32
N ALA A 73 28.28 40.70 -33.55
CA ALA A 73 27.06 39.93 -33.81
C ALA A 73 27.14 38.48 -33.28
N GLU A 74 28.32 37.87 -33.28
CA GLU A 74 28.55 36.55 -32.70
C GLU A 74 28.55 36.58 -31.17
N LEU A 75 29.14 37.62 -30.56
CA LEU A 75 29.08 37.85 -29.11
C LEU A 75 27.63 38.06 -28.62
N ASP A 76 26.83 38.85 -29.34
CA ASP A 76 25.43 39.10 -29.00
C ASP A 76 24.59 37.81 -29.06
N ARG A 77 24.85 36.95 -30.04
CA ARG A 77 24.19 35.62 -30.13
C ARG A 77 24.56 34.72 -28.96
N LEU A 78 25.83 34.71 -28.55
CA LEU A 78 26.28 33.93 -27.40
C LEU A 78 25.66 34.45 -26.10
N LEU A 79 25.60 35.77 -25.90
CA LEU A 79 24.93 36.38 -24.75
C LEU A 79 23.45 36.04 -24.70
N ALA A 80 22.75 36.10 -25.85
CA ALA A 80 21.34 35.70 -25.94
C ALA A 80 21.15 34.21 -25.58
N ALA A 81 22.03 33.33 -26.06
CA ALA A 81 21.99 31.90 -25.73
C ALA A 81 22.23 31.64 -24.24
N PHE A 82 23.17 32.37 -23.60
CA PHE A 82 23.40 32.28 -22.16
C PHE A 82 22.22 32.78 -21.35
N GLN A 83 21.62 33.92 -21.72
CA GLN A 83 20.41 34.43 -21.06
C GLN A 83 19.23 33.47 -21.18
N GLN A 84 19.05 32.83 -22.34
CA GLN A 84 18.02 31.82 -22.53
C GLN A 84 18.26 30.60 -21.63
N ARG A 85 19.50 30.12 -21.57
CA ARG A 85 19.89 29.00 -20.70
C ARG A 85 19.71 29.35 -19.23
N GLU A 86 20.08 30.55 -18.82
CA GLU A 86 19.93 31.03 -17.44
C GLU A 86 18.45 31.08 -17.04
N ARG A 87 17.58 31.62 -17.90
CA ARG A 87 16.12 31.59 -17.68
C ARG A 87 15.60 30.17 -17.51
N ALA A 88 16.02 29.24 -18.39
CA ALA A 88 15.61 27.84 -18.30
C ALA A 88 16.11 27.16 -17.01
N LEU A 89 17.31 27.47 -16.55
CA LEU A 89 17.86 26.97 -15.29
C LEU A 89 17.12 27.54 -14.08
N ARG A 90 16.82 28.84 -14.05
CA ARG A 90 16.04 29.45 -12.95
C ARG A 90 14.66 28.82 -12.80
N VAL A 91 13.96 28.53 -13.89
CA VAL A 91 12.67 27.83 -13.86
C VAL A 91 12.82 26.45 -13.20
N ARG A 92 13.84 25.68 -13.61
CA ARG A 92 14.11 24.36 -13.02
C ARG A 92 14.50 24.42 -11.55
N GLU A 93 15.27 25.44 -11.16
CA GLU A 93 15.69 25.64 -9.78
C GLU A 93 14.48 25.88 -8.87
N VAL A 94 13.57 26.76 -9.29
CA VAL A 94 12.30 27.00 -8.56
C VAL A 94 11.46 25.72 -8.49
N GLU A 95 11.33 24.97 -9.59
CA GLU A 95 10.60 23.69 -9.57
C GLU A 95 11.20 22.66 -8.60
N ILE A 96 12.53 22.59 -8.52
CA ILE A 96 13.24 21.69 -7.61
C ILE A 96 13.03 22.15 -6.16
N GLU A 97 13.17 23.44 -5.88
CA GLU A 97 12.92 23.98 -4.53
C GLU A 97 11.50 23.70 -4.05
N ASP A 98 10.50 23.89 -4.92
CA ASP A 98 9.10 23.63 -4.59
C ASP A 98 8.86 22.14 -4.31
N ARG A 99 9.46 21.25 -5.11
CA ARG A 99 9.41 19.80 -4.86
C ARG A 99 10.09 19.42 -3.55
N MET A 100 11.25 20.01 -3.24
CA MET A 100 11.95 19.75 -1.98
C MET A 100 11.13 20.18 -0.76
N LYS A 101 10.46 21.33 -0.83
CA LYS A 101 9.54 21.80 0.22
C LYS A 101 8.33 20.87 0.35
N ALA A 102 7.75 20.42 -0.77
CA ALA A 102 6.62 19.49 -0.73
C ALA A 102 7.02 18.13 -0.12
N LEU A 103 8.19 17.60 -0.49
CA LEU A 103 8.72 16.35 0.06
C LEU A 103 9.01 16.47 1.56
N SER A 104 9.62 17.56 2.02
CA SER A 104 9.91 17.72 3.45
C SER A 104 8.63 17.78 4.31
N ILE A 105 7.57 18.40 3.80
CA ILE A 105 6.25 18.41 4.45
C ILE A 105 5.66 16.98 4.47
N ALA A 106 5.78 16.24 3.37
CA ALA A 106 5.28 14.87 3.27
C ALA A 106 6.04 13.94 4.22
N ASP A 107 7.37 14.03 4.28
CA ASP A 107 8.22 13.26 5.20
C ASP A 107 7.85 13.55 6.65
N ALA A 108 7.70 14.82 7.03
CA ALA A 108 7.26 15.18 8.37
C ALA A 108 5.85 14.66 8.71
N ALA A 109 4.94 14.58 7.75
CA ALA A 109 3.63 13.97 7.93
C ALA A 109 3.73 12.44 8.06
N LEU A 110 4.58 11.80 7.26
CA LEU A 110 4.83 10.35 7.29
C LEU A 110 5.43 9.93 8.63
N THR A 111 6.49 10.60 9.08
CA THR A 111 7.13 10.33 10.37
C THR A 111 6.12 10.43 11.51
N ARG A 112 5.30 11.50 11.54
CA ARG A 112 4.23 11.63 12.56
C ARG A 112 3.25 10.47 12.55
N LYS A 113 2.83 10.02 11.36
CA LYS A 113 1.93 8.87 11.23
C LYS A 113 2.58 7.57 11.69
N LEU A 114 3.85 7.35 11.34
CA LEU A 114 4.59 6.16 11.77
C LEU A 114 4.74 6.13 13.29
N THR A 115 5.14 7.24 13.91
CA THR A 115 5.22 7.33 15.37
C THR A 115 3.86 7.06 16.03
N ALA A 116 2.79 7.67 15.52
CA ALA A 116 1.44 7.43 16.04
C ALA A 116 0.99 5.97 15.90
N LEU A 117 1.34 5.31 14.78
CA LEU A 117 1.04 3.89 14.56
C LEU A 117 1.83 3.00 15.53
N THR A 118 3.12 3.25 15.70
CA THR A 118 3.95 2.48 16.65
C THR A 118 3.43 2.65 18.08
N GLU A 119 3.07 3.87 18.50
CA GLU A 119 2.47 4.08 19.81
C GLU A 119 1.12 3.36 19.97
N ALA A 120 0.28 3.37 18.93
CA ALA A 120 -1.00 2.67 18.95
C ALA A 120 -0.80 1.14 19.03
N GLU A 121 0.17 0.59 18.31
CA GLU A 121 0.54 -0.82 18.35
C GLU A 121 1.01 -1.22 19.75
N GLU A 122 1.91 -0.44 20.36
CA GLU A 122 2.41 -0.72 21.71
C GLU A 122 1.30 -0.61 22.77
N ARG A 123 0.40 0.38 22.67
CA ARG A 123 -0.79 0.46 23.53
C ARG A 123 -1.72 -0.73 23.36
N LEU A 124 -1.90 -1.21 22.12
CA LEU A 124 -2.72 -2.39 21.83
C LEU A 124 -2.09 -3.64 22.45
N LYS A 125 -0.79 -3.88 22.22
CA LYS A 125 -0.05 -5.00 22.84
C LYS A 125 -0.14 -4.97 24.36
N ALA A 126 0.04 -3.80 24.98
CA ALA A 126 -0.08 -3.64 26.42
C ALA A 126 -1.50 -3.96 26.92
N THR A 127 -2.53 -3.51 26.20
CA THR A 127 -3.94 -3.79 26.56
C THR A 127 -4.26 -5.28 26.43
N LEU A 128 -3.77 -5.94 25.37
CA LEU A 128 -3.91 -7.39 25.20
C LEU A 128 -3.19 -8.14 26.31
N ALA A 129 -1.95 -7.77 26.63
CA ALA A 129 -1.20 -8.39 27.72
C ALA A 129 -1.87 -8.22 29.09
N LEU A 130 -2.49 -7.08 29.36
CA LEU A 130 -3.28 -6.85 30.58
C LEU A 130 -4.56 -7.72 30.61
N ALA A 131 -5.23 -7.88 29.47
CA ALA A 131 -6.40 -8.74 29.36
C ALA A 131 -6.04 -10.23 29.52
N ASP A 132 -4.90 -10.66 28.97
CA ASP A 132 -4.47 -12.05 28.97
C ASP A 132 -3.78 -12.46 30.27
N GLY A 133 -2.97 -11.58 30.88
CA GLY A 133 -2.04 -11.96 31.96
C GLY A 133 -2.69 -12.45 33.27
N ALA A 134 -3.79 -11.82 33.72
CA ALA A 134 -4.47 -12.24 34.95
C ALA A 134 -5.21 -13.58 34.75
N ALA A 135 -5.87 -13.75 33.59
CA ALA A 135 -6.57 -14.97 33.26
C ALA A 135 -5.59 -16.14 33.02
N GLU A 136 -4.50 -15.92 32.28
CA GLU A 136 -3.51 -16.97 32.00
C GLU A 136 -2.82 -17.47 33.28
N GLY A 137 -2.59 -16.62 34.28
CA GLY A 137 -2.04 -17.04 35.57
C GLY A 137 -2.96 -18.00 36.35
N ASP A 138 -4.27 -17.73 36.37
CA ASP A 138 -5.26 -18.61 36.98
C ASP A 138 -5.43 -19.91 36.19
N LEU A 139 -5.48 -19.83 34.86
CA LEU A 139 -5.55 -21.01 33.99
C LEU A 139 -4.31 -21.90 34.14
N GLY A 140 -3.12 -21.31 34.26
CA GLY A 140 -1.87 -22.03 34.48
C GLY A 140 -1.90 -22.84 35.78
N ARG A 141 -2.31 -22.22 36.89
CA ARG A 141 -2.47 -22.92 38.19
C ARG A 141 -3.45 -24.08 38.10
N LEU A 142 -4.62 -23.88 37.48
CA LEU A 142 -5.61 -24.95 37.29
C LEU A 142 -5.07 -26.07 36.41
N THR A 143 -4.32 -25.73 35.37
CA THR A 143 -3.66 -26.69 34.47
C THR A 143 -2.67 -27.56 35.25
N GLU A 144 -1.79 -26.95 36.05
CA GLU A 144 -0.83 -27.66 36.91
C GLU A 144 -1.52 -28.61 37.90
N MET A 145 -2.64 -28.20 38.49
CA MET A 145 -3.44 -29.06 39.38
C MET A 145 -3.93 -30.32 38.66
N TYR A 146 -4.43 -30.19 37.42
CA TYR A 146 -4.86 -31.35 36.65
C TYR A 146 -3.70 -32.21 36.14
N GLU A 147 -2.52 -31.62 35.90
CA GLU A 147 -1.30 -32.36 35.53
C GLU A 147 -0.78 -33.25 36.66
N GLN A 148 -0.86 -32.75 37.90
CA GLN A 148 -0.38 -33.48 39.08
C GLN A 148 -1.37 -34.56 39.55
N MET A 149 -2.61 -34.49 39.11
CA MET A 149 -3.64 -35.48 39.42
C MET A 149 -3.47 -36.75 38.59
N LYS A 150 -3.99 -37.89 39.07
CA LYS A 150 -3.87 -39.15 38.35
C LYS A 150 -4.62 -39.05 37.01
N PRO A 151 -4.02 -39.49 35.88
CA PRO A 151 -4.62 -39.34 34.57
C PRO A 151 -6.04 -39.89 34.45
N LYS A 152 -6.34 -41.01 35.13
CA LYS A 152 -7.68 -41.61 35.15
C LYS A 152 -8.73 -40.76 35.88
N GLU A 153 -8.33 -40.08 36.96
CA GLU A 153 -9.20 -39.18 37.72
C GLU A 153 -9.44 -37.88 36.92
N SER A 154 -8.39 -37.34 36.30
CA SER A 154 -8.48 -36.19 35.39
C SER A 154 -9.34 -36.48 34.15
N ALA A 155 -9.17 -37.65 33.53
CA ALA A 155 -9.95 -38.05 32.35
C ALA A 155 -11.47 -38.01 32.62
N ALA A 156 -11.91 -38.57 33.75
CA ALA A 156 -13.32 -38.57 34.13
C ALA A 156 -13.90 -37.15 34.30
N LEU A 157 -13.10 -36.19 34.77
CA LEU A 157 -13.51 -34.79 34.86
C LEU A 157 -13.52 -34.12 33.48
N PHE A 158 -12.52 -34.35 32.65
CA PHE A 158 -12.42 -33.77 31.30
C PHE A 158 -13.57 -34.23 30.39
N GLU A 159 -14.10 -35.45 30.58
CA GLU A 159 -15.28 -35.92 29.86
C GLU A 159 -16.56 -35.16 30.21
N GLN A 160 -16.65 -34.60 31.41
CA GLN A 160 -17.80 -33.79 31.82
C GLN A 160 -17.67 -32.33 31.38
N MET A 161 -16.48 -31.90 30.95
CA MET A 161 -16.25 -30.54 30.50
C MET A 161 -16.72 -30.32 29.06
N GLN A 162 -16.97 -29.07 28.70
CA GLN A 162 -17.20 -28.69 27.31
C GLN A 162 -15.93 -28.93 26.48
N PRO A 163 -16.01 -29.53 25.28
CA PRO A 163 -14.86 -29.89 24.47
C PRO A 163 -13.91 -28.72 24.18
N GLU A 164 -14.44 -27.50 23.98
CA GLU A 164 -13.67 -26.29 23.72
C GLU A 164 -12.82 -25.87 24.93
N PHE A 165 -13.39 -26.01 26.13
CA PHE A 165 -12.70 -25.68 27.37
C PHE A 165 -11.61 -26.71 27.66
N ALA A 166 -11.94 -28.00 27.58
CA ALA A 166 -11.00 -29.11 27.78
C ALA A 166 -9.81 -29.05 26.80
N ALA A 167 -10.06 -28.75 25.52
CA ALA A 167 -9.02 -28.55 24.51
C ALA A 167 -8.06 -27.40 24.90
N GLY A 168 -8.59 -26.34 25.53
CA GLY A 168 -7.81 -25.23 26.05
C GLY A 168 -6.80 -25.62 27.12
N PHE A 169 -7.17 -26.52 28.04
CA PHE A 169 -6.26 -27.05 29.07
C PHE A 169 -5.23 -28.01 28.45
N LEU A 170 -5.69 -28.99 27.67
CA LEU A 170 -4.77 -29.95 27.03
C LEU A 170 -3.71 -29.26 26.16
N ALA A 171 -4.05 -28.13 25.51
CA ALA A 171 -3.11 -27.34 24.71
C ALA A 171 -2.00 -26.66 25.52
N ARG A 172 -2.28 -26.36 26.80
CA ARG A 172 -1.34 -25.70 27.72
C ARG A 172 -0.60 -26.69 28.61
N MET A 173 -1.08 -27.93 28.70
CA MET A 173 -0.47 -28.99 29.49
C MET A 173 0.81 -29.55 28.85
N ARG A 174 1.65 -30.15 29.69
CA ARG A 174 2.74 -31.02 29.25
C ARG A 174 2.24 -32.17 28.36
N PRO A 175 2.92 -32.48 27.24
CA PRO A 175 2.48 -33.52 26.32
C PRO A 175 2.24 -34.88 26.98
N GLU A 176 3.07 -35.25 27.95
CA GLU A 176 2.96 -36.52 28.67
C GLU A 176 1.68 -36.60 29.51
N ALA A 177 1.35 -35.51 30.23
CA ALA A 177 0.15 -35.44 31.05
C ALA A 177 -1.12 -35.42 30.17
N ALA A 178 -1.11 -34.63 29.11
CA ALA A 178 -2.21 -34.57 28.15
C ALA A 178 -2.47 -35.94 27.47
N ALA A 179 -1.41 -36.65 27.06
CA ALA A 179 -1.52 -37.99 26.51
C ALA A 179 -2.10 -38.99 27.52
N GLY A 180 -1.67 -38.92 28.78
CA GLY A 180 -2.20 -39.74 29.86
C GLY A 180 -3.70 -39.51 30.09
N ILE A 181 -4.14 -38.26 30.06
CA ILE A 181 -5.55 -37.89 30.20
C ILE A 181 -6.35 -38.42 29.02
N LEU A 182 -5.93 -38.15 27.77
CA LEU A 182 -6.61 -38.64 26.57
C LEU A 182 -6.73 -40.17 26.54
N ALA A 183 -5.69 -40.89 26.99
CA ALA A 183 -5.71 -42.34 27.07
C ALA A 183 -6.70 -42.88 28.12
N GLY A 184 -7.03 -42.08 29.14
CA GLY A 184 -8.02 -42.41 30.16
C GLY A 184 -9.47 -42.11 29.76
N MET A 185 -9.69 -41.45 28.63
CA MET A 185 -11.02 -41.05 28.15
C MET A 185 -11.64 -42.07 27.19
N THR A 186 -12.94 -41.97 27.01
CA THR A 186 -13.69 -42.62 25.95
C THR A 186 -13.26 -42.10 24.58
N PRO A 187 -13.24 -42.96 23.54
CA PRO A 187 -12.84 -42.55 22.19
C PRO A 187 -13.62 -41.37 21.63
N GLN A 188 -14.92 -41.27 21.97
CA GLN A 188 -15.81 -40.21 21.52
C GLN A 188 -15.40 -38.86 22.12
N ALA A 189 -15.15 -38.81 23.43
CA ALA A 189 -14.74 -37.59 24.11
C ALA A 189 -13.34 -37.13 23.67
N ALA A 190 -12.39 -38.07 23.58
CA ALA A 190 -11.04 -37.79 23.09
C ALA A 190 -11.04 -37.23 21.66
N TYR A 191 -11.88 -37.76 20.77
CA TYR A 191 -12.04 -37.25 19.41
C TYR A 191 -12.63 -35.84 19.39
N ALA A 192 -13.72 -35.59 20.13
CA ALA A 192 -14.37 -34.28 20.17
C ALA A 192 -13.40 -33.17 20.59
N ILE A 193 -12.62 -33.41 21.64
CA ILE A 193 -11.62 -32.46 22.14
C ILE A 193 -10.47 -32.29 21.13
N SER A 194 -10.00 -33.38 20.52
CA SER A 194 -8.90 -33.34 19.53
C SER A 194 -9.27 -32.54 18.28
N VAL A 195 -10.51 -32.65 17.80
CA VAL A 195 -11.01 -31.84 16.67
C VAL A 195 -10.97 -30.36 17.00
N VAL A 196 -11.43 -29.96 18.18
CA VAL A 196 -11.41 -28.55 18.59
C VAL A 196 -9.98 -28.04 18.75
N LEU A 197 -9.10 -28.85 19.35
CA LEU A 197 -7.69 -28.52 19.51
C LEU A 197 -7.00 -28.28 18.16
N ALA A 198 -7.26 -29.13 17.16
CA ALA A 198 -6.75 -28.97 15.81
C ALA A 198 -7.35 -27.75 15.08
N GLY A 199 -8.63 -27.45 15.34
CA GLY A 199 -9.35 -26.34 14.73
C GLY A 199 -8.97 -24.95 15.25
N ARG A 200 -8.37 -24.86 16.44
CA ARG A 200 -8.09 -23.57 17.12
C ARG A 200 -7.19 -22.63 16.31
N ASN A 201 -6.27 -23.18 15.51
CA ASN A 201 -5.36 -22.40 14.67
C ASN A 201 -5.82 -22.31 13.20
N ALA A 202 -6.93 -22.94 12.82
CA ALA A 202 -7.43 -22.95 11.45
C ALA A 202 -8.00 -21.58 11.02
N ASN A 203 -8.42 -20.76 11.98
CA ASN A 203 -9.02 -19.44 11.74
C ASN A 203 -8.03 -18.26 11.79
N VAL A 204 -6.73 -18.53 11.94
CA VAL A 204 -5.71 -17.46 11.87
C VAL A 204 -5.56 -17.05 10.40
N PRO A 205 -5.74 -15.76 10.04
CA PRO A 205 -5.49 -15.29 8.68
C PRO A 205 -4.07 -15.65 8.26
N ARG A 206 -3.93 -16.39 7.15
CA ARG A 206 -2.65 -16.65 6.52
C ARG A 206 -2.36 -15.51 5.55
N GLU A 207 -1.12 -15.02 5.58
CA GLU A 207 -0.62 -13.98 4.68
C GLU A 207 -0.77 -14.34 3.21
#